data_AF-A0A1E3X212-F1
#
_entry.id   AF-A0A1E3X212-F1
#
_cell.length_a   1.000
_cell.length_b   1.000
_cell.length_c   1.000
_cell.angle_alpha   90.00
_cell.angle_beta   90.00
_cell.angle_gamma   90.00
#
_symmetry.space_group_name_H-M   'P 1'
#
loop_
_entity.id
_entity.type
_entity.pdbx_description
1 polymer ?
#
loop_
_entity_poly.entity_id
_entity_poly.type
_entity_poly.pdbx_seq_one_letter_code
_entity_poly.pdbx_strand_id
1 'polypeptide(L)'
;MFAEIMILVTFVVLVTFIVQPLFASRVVDIPDIEDNEILNLQLRKEIIYRQIKEAEMERDMGNLSDEDYNRTRRQLKEEASQIIDVLEQQRKK
;
A
#
# COMPACT_ATOMS: atom_id res chain seq x y z
N MET A 1 0.37 25.18 53.18
CA MET A 1 -0.27 23.85 53.19
C MET A 1 -1.21 23.65 52.00
N PHE A 2 -2.44 24.18 51.99
CA PHE A 2 -3.41 23.92 50.89
C PHE A 2 -2.97 24.48 49.53
N ALA A 3 -2.44 25.72 49.51
CA ALA A 3 -1.94 26.35 48.29
C ALA A 3 -0.74 25.60 47.68
N GLU A 4 0.18 25.11 48.51
CA GLU A 4 1.33 24.30 48.07
C GLU A 4 0.88 22.99 47.41
N ILE A 5 -0.13 22.33 47.97
CA ILE A 5 -0.70 21.10 47.40
C ILE A 5 -1.35 21.40 46.04
N MET A 6 -2.10 22.49 45.92
CA MET A 6 -2.73 22.88 44.64
C MET A 6 -1.70 23.19 43.56
N ILE A 7 -0.61 23.86 43.92
CA ILE A 7 0.51 24.14 43.01
C ILE A 7 1.16 22.82 42.56
N LEU A 8 1.42 21.90 43.49
CA LEU A 8 2.06 20.61 43.18
C LEU A 8 1.18 19.76 42.26
N VAL A 9 -0.12 19.66 42.55
CA VAL A 9 -1.08 18.92 41.71
C VAL A 9 -1.14 19.51 40.30
N THR A 10 -1.24 20.84 40.18
CA THR A 10 -1.29 21.51 38.88
C THR A 10 -0.01 21.28 38.09
N PHE A 11 1.15 21.31 38.76
CA PHE A 11 2.44 21.01 38.14
C PHE A 11 2.52 19.58 37.61
N VAL A 12 2.10 18.58 38.40
CA VAL A 12 2.08 17.18 37.96
C VAL A 12 1.16 16.96 36.77
N VAL A 13 -0.02 17.61 36.75
CA VAL A 13 -0.95 17.53 35.62
C VAL A 13 -0.32 18.10 34.35
N LEU A 14 0.31 19.28 34.42
CA LEU A 14 0.98 19.90 33.28
C LEU A 14 2.14 19.06 32.75
N VAL A 15 2.99 18.55 33.64
CA VAL A 15 4.12 17.69 33.26
C VAL A 15 3.61 16.42 32.61
N THR A 16 2.60 15.78 33.19
CA THR A 16 2.02 14.55 32.62
C THR A 16 1.41 14.84 31.26
N PHE A 17 0.71 15.95 31.08
CA PHE A 17 0.12 16.33 29.78
C PHE A 17 1.19 16.57 28.69
N ILE A 18 2.33 17.18 29.04
CA ILE A 18 3.44 17.42 28.11
C ILE A 18 4.19 16.11 27.78
N VAL A 19 4.34 15.22 28.76
CA VAL A 19 5.12 13.98 28.65
C VAL A 19 4.29 12.82 28.08
N GLN A 20 2.97 12.82 28.28
CA GLN A 20 2.03 11.85 27.73
C GLN A 20 2.23 11.59 26.23
N PRO A 21 2.33 12.59 25.32
CA PRO A 21 2.53 12.34 23.89
C PRO A 21 3.89 11.71 23.54
N LEU A 22 4.87 11.75 24.44
CA LEU A 22 6.18 11.11 24.23
C LEU A 22 6.11 9.59 24.45
N PHE A 23 5.25 9.15 25.38
CA PHE A 23 4.99 7.73 25.68
C PHE A 23 3.75 7.18 24.99
N ALA A 24 2.88 8.05 24.49
CA ALA A 24 1.93 7.67 23.46
C ALA A 24 2.77 7.31 22.23
N SER A 25 3.14 6.03 22.13
CA SER A 25 3.60 5.44 20.89
C SER A 25 2.70 6.01 19.83
N ARG A 26 3.25 6.85 18.96
CA ARG A 26 2.55 7.26 17.76
C ARG A 26 2.28 5.92 17.10
N VAL A 27 1.04 5.44 17.21
CA VAL A 27 0.51 4.44 16.28
C VAL A 27 0.45 5.24 14.98
N VAL A 28 1.63 5.47 14.41
CA VAL A 28 1.75 5.49 12.98
C VAL A 28 1.23 4.10 12.67
N ASP A 29 0.01 4.03 12.14
CA ASP A 29 -0.36 2.92 11.27
C ASP A 29 0.69 2.95 10.17
N ILE A 30 1.88 2.42 10.48
CA ILE A 30 2.79 1.91 9.47
C ILE A 30 1.95 0.72 9.01
N PRO A 31 1.34 0.79 7.81
CA PRO A 31 0.61 -0.36 7.30
C PRO A 31 1.59 -1.51 7.42
N ASP A 32 1.15 -2.64 7.99
CA ASP A 32 2.03 -3.78 8.17
C ASP A 32 2.76 -4.03 6.85
N ILE A 33 4.02 -4.48 6.91
CA ILE A 33 4.83 -4.69 5.69
C ILE A 33 4.04 -5.53 4.66
N GLU A 34 3.18 -6.42 5.16
CA GLU A 34 2.22 -7.24 4.42
C GLU A 34 1.12 -6.42 3.70
N ASP A 35 0.55 -5.40 4.34
CA ASP A 35 -0.42 -4.47 3.70
C ASP A 35 0.22 -3.66 2.57
N ASN A 36 1.47 -3.23 2.76
CA ASN A 36 2.24 -2.56 1.72
C ASN A 36 2.55 -3.50 0.54
N GLU A 37 2.85 -4.77 0.79
CA GLU A 37 3.12 -5.76 -0.24
C GLU A 37 1.86 -6.08 -1.06
N ILE A 38 0.71 -6.25 -0.40
CA ILE A 38 -0.60 -6.44 -1.06
C ILE A 38 -0.95 -5.21 -1.92
N LEU A 39 -0.77 -4.00 -1.39
CA LEU A 39 -1.01 -2.76 -2.14
C LEU A 39 -0.13 -2.67 -3.39
N ASN A 40 1.15 -3.01 -3.27
CA ASN A 40 2.09 -3.05 -4.40
C ASN A 40 1.67 -4.06 -5.46
N LEU A 41 1.24 -5.26 -5.05
CA LEU A 41 0.74 -6.30 -5.97
C LEU A 41 -0.54 -5.84 -6.69
N GLN A 42 -1.45 -5.16 -5.99
CA GLN A 42 -2.65 -4.59 -6.60
C GLN A 42 -2.32 -3.52 -7.65
N LEU A 43 -1.37 -2.63 -7.34
CA LEU A 43 -0.91 -1.60 -8.28
C LEU A 43 -0.27 -2.23 -9.52
N ARG A 44 0.57 -3.26 -9.35
CA ARG A 44 1.21 -3.96 -10.46
C ARG A 44 0.19 -4.65 -11.37
N LYS A 45 -0.86 -5.24 -10.81
CA LYS A 45 -1.99 -5.79 -11.59
C LYS A 45 -2.67 -4.72 -12.45
N GLU A 46 -2.91 -3.52 -11.90
CA GLU A 46 -3.53 -2.42 -12.65
C GLU A 46 -2.63 -1.96 -13.82
N ILE A 47 -1.32 -1.86 -13.57
CA ILE A 47 -0.33 -1.51 -14.59
C ILE A 47 -0.38 -2.52 -15.75
N ILE A 48 -0.41 -3.82 -15.46
CA ILE A 48 -0.49 -4.85 -16.50
C ILE A 48 -1.78 -4.72 -17.32
N TYR A 49 -2.93 -4.48 -16.69
CA TYR A 49 -4.17 -4.25 -17.44
C TYR A 49 -4.10 -3.01 -18.33
N ARG A 50 -3.45 -1.95 -17.86
CA ARG A 50 -3.20 -0.76 -18.67
C ARG A 50 -2.31 -1.06 -19.88
N GLN A 51 -1.21 -1.80 -19.67
CA GLN A 51 -0.31 -2.21 -20.75
C GLN A 51 -1.01 -3.08 -21.80
N ILE A 52 -1.89 -3.99 -21.40
CA ILE A 52 -2.70 -4.78 -22.35
C ILE A 52 -3.58 -3.86 -23.21
N LYS A 53 -4.21 -2.85 -22.59
CA LYS A 53 -5.05 -1.88 -23.27
C LYS A 53 -4.24 -0.98 -24.22
N GLU A 54 -3.05 -0.56 -23.80
CA GLU A 54 -2.12 0.21 -24.63
C GLU A 54 -1.66 -0.59 -25.84
N ALA A 55 -1.24 -1.84 -25.65
CA ALA A 55 -0.88 -2.73 -26.75
C ALA A 55 -2.04 -2.98 -27.72
N GLU A 56 -3.28 -3.05 -27.21
CA GLU A 56 -4.48 -3.14 -28.05
C GLU A 56 -4.70 -1.87 -28.87
N MET A 57 -4.56 -0.70 -28.26
CA MET A 57 -4.64 0.59 -28.98
C MET A 57 -3.55 0.71 -30.05
N GLU A 58 -2.32 0.29 -29.76
CA GLU A 58 -1.22 0.30 -30.74
C GLU A 58 -1.48 -0.61 -31.93
N ARG A 59 -2.03 -1.81 -31.68
CA ARG A 59 -2.47 -2.73 -32.74
C ARG A 59 -3.59 -2.10 -33.58
N ASP A 60 -4.60 -1.52 -32.94
CA ASP A 60 -5.74 -0.90 -33.63
C ASP A 60 -5.31 0.32 -34.46
N MET A 61 -4.26 1.02 -34.04
CA MET A 61 -3.61 2.09 -34.82
C MET A 61 -2.71 1.58 -35.96
N GLY A 62 -2.49 0.27 -36.05
CA GLY A 62 -1.60 -0.36 -37.04
C GLY A 62 -0.10 -0.22 -36.72
N ASN A 63 0.24 0.23 -35.49
CA ASN A 63 1.62 0.42 -35.04
C ASN A 63 2.23 -0.87 -34.45
N LEU A 64 1.41 -1.90 -34.21
CA LEU A 64 1.83 -3.19 -33.67
C LEU A 64 1.27 -4.32 -34.54
N SER A 65 2.13 -5.27 -34.91
CA SER A 65 1.72 -6.44 -35.69
C SER A 65 0.82 -7.36 -34.84
N ASP A 66 -0.08 -8.11 -35.49
CA ASP A 66 -0.92 -9.08 -34.77
C ASP A 66 -0.10 -10.16 -34.06
N GLU A 67 1.03 -10.57 -34.64
CA GLU A 67 1.93 -11.56 -34.05
C GLU A 67 2.60 -11.00 -32.78
N ASP A 68 3.12 -9.77 -32.84
CA ASP A 68 3.73 -9.11 -31.68
C ASP A 68 2.71 -8.77 -30.61
N TYR A 69 1.51 -8.31 -30.99
CA TYR A 69 0.41 -8.09 -30.06
C TYR A 69 0.06 -9.39 -29.30
N ASN A 70 -0.10 -10.51 -30.02
CA ASN A 70 -0.44 -11.77 -29.40
C ASN A 70 0.66 -12.27 -28.46
N ARG A 71 1.93 -12.09 -28.84
CA ARG A 71 3.09 -12.41 -28.00
C ARG A 71 3.10 -11.57 -26.72
N THR A 72 3.01 -10.25 -26.84
CA THR A 72 2.98 -9.30 -25.71
C THR A 72 1.80 -9.57 -24.79
N ARG A 73 0.61 -9.75 -25.36
CA ARG A 73 -0.61 -10.07 -24.60
C ARG A 73 -0.49 -11.39 -23.83
N ARG A 74 0.15 -12.40 -24.41
CA ARG A 74 0.39 -13.68 -23.71
C ARG A 74 1.30 -13.48 -22.51
N GLN A 75 2.43 -12.78 -22.70
CA GLN A 75 3.39 -12.49 -21.61
C GLN A 75 2.74 -11.70 -20.47
N LEU A 76 1.99 -10.64 -20.79
CA LEU A 76 1.28 -9.83 -19.80
C LEU A 76 0.23 -10.63 -19.02
N LYS A 77 -0.45 -11.56 -19.69
CA LYS A 77 -1.40 -12.46 -19.01
C LYS A 77 -0.72 -13.46 -18.08
N GLU A 78 0.42 -14.00 -18.49
CA GLU A 78 1.23 -14.88 -17.63
C GLU A 78 1.68 -14.13 -16.36
N GLU A 79 2.17 -12.89 -16.51
CA GLU A 79 2.56 -12.04 -15.37
C GLU A 79 1.35 -11.70 -14.47
N ALA A 80 0.20 -11.37 -15.06
CA ALA A 80 -1.03 -11.14 -14.29
C ALA A 80 -1.46 -12.37 -13.49
N SER A 81 -1.36 -13.58 -14.08
CA SER A 81 -1.68 -14.83 -13.40
C SER A 81 -0.81 -15.04 -12.17
N GLN A 82 0.51 -14.84 -12.31
CA GLN A 82 1.46 -14.97 -11.19
C GLN A 82 1.13 -14.00 -10.05
N ILE A 83 0.78 -12.75 -10.36
CA ILE A 83 0.41 -11.76 -9.35
C ILE A 83 -0.88 -12.15 -8.64
N ILE A 84 -1.88 -12.65 -9.38
CA ILE A 84 -3.15 -13.12 -8.80
C ILE A 84 -2.90 -14.32 -7.87
N ASP A 85 -2.06 -15.27 -8.28
CA ASP A 85 -1.72 -16.43 -7.45
C ASP A 85 -1.06 -16.02 -6.13
N VAL A 86 -0.13 -15.06 -6.17
CA VAL A 86 0.53 -14.52 -4.97
C VAL A 86 -0.48 -13.78 -4.08
N LEU A 87 -1.35 -12.96 -4.66
CA LEU A 87 -2.42 -12.28 -3.92
C LEU A 87 -3.39 -13.27 -3.24
N GLU A 88 -3.74 -14.38 -3.91
CA GLU A 88 -4.57 -15.42 -3.33
C GLU A 88 -3.88 -16.17 -2.19
N GLN A 89 -2.57 -16.40 -2.29
CA GLN A 89 -1.78 -17.03 -1.23
C GLN A 89 -1.65 -16.11 -0.01
N GLN A 90 -1.39 -14.82 -0.20
CA GLN A 90 -1.30 -13.84 0.90
C GLN A 90 -2.65 -13.64 1.59
N ARG A 91 -3.77 -13.70 0.86
CA ARG A 91 -5.13 -13.60 1.45
C ARG A 91 -5.54 -14.81 2.31
N LYS A 92 -4.90 -15.97 2.12
CA LYS A 92 -5.19 -17.22 2.85
C LYS A 92 -4.33 -17.42 4.11
N LYS A 93 -3.30 -16.59 4.31
CA LYS A 93 -2.56 -16.50 5.57
C LYS A 93 -3.36 -15.71 6.60
#